data_AF-A0A353HW70-F1
#
_entry.id   AF-A0A353HW70-F1
#
_cell.length_a   1.000
_cell.length_b   1.000
_cell.length_c   1.000
_cell.angle_alpha   90.00
_cell.angle_beta   90.00
_cell.angle_gamma   90.00
#
_symmetry.space_group_name_H-M   'P 1'
#
loop_
_entity.id
_entity.type
_entity.pdbx_description
1 polymer ?
#
loop_
_entity_poly.entity_id
_entity_poly.type
_entity_poly.pdbx_seq_one_letter_code
_entity_poly.pdbx_strand_id
1 'polypeptide(L)' 'MTELEFRSLANQGYNRIPLIAEAFADLETPLSLYLKLAQSQNTGKNTFLLESVVGGERFGRYSFIGLPA' A
#
# COMPACT_ATOMS: atom_id res chain seq x y z
N MET A 1 7.75 -8.72 -9.87
CA MET A 1 8.26 -10.05 -9.47
C MET A 1 7.70 -11.09 -10.41
N THR A 2 8.56 -11.95 -10.96
CA THR A 2 8.13 -13.10 -11.77
C THR A 2 7.83 -14.31 -10.90
N GLU A 3 7.10 -15.29 -11.44
CA GLU A 3 6.82 -16.54 -10.72
C GLU A 3 8.11 -17.30 -10.33
N LEU A 4 9.12 -17.28 -11.20
CA LEU A 4 10.42 -17.91 -10.95
C LEU A 4 11.14 -17.26 -9.76
N GLU A 5 11.13 -15.93 -9.67
CA GLU A 5 11.70 -15.19 -8.54
C GLU A 5 10.97 -15.51 -7.22
N PHE A 6 9.64 -15.57 -7.24
CA PHE A 6 8.84 -15.94 -6.07
C PHE A 6 9.19 -17.35 -5.58
N ARG A 7 9.23 -18.33 -6.48
CA ARG A 7 9.57 -19.74 -6.16
C ARG A 7 10.99 -19.86 -5.62
N SER A 8 11.94 -19.09 -6.16
CA SER A 8 13.32 -19.04 -5.65
C SER A 8 13.38 -18.57 -4.21
N LEU A 9 12.66 -17.49 -3.87
CA LEU A 9 12.57 -16.98 -2.50
C LEU A 9 11.87 -17.97 -1.56
N ALA A 10 10.80 -18.62 -2.01
CA ALA A 10 10.11 -19.64 -1.21
C ALA A 10 11.04 -20.83 -0.88
N ASN A 11 11.83 -21.30 -1.86
CA ASN A 11 12.80 -22.38 -1.66
C ASN A 11 13.95 -22.00 -0.71
N GLN A 12 14.24 -20.71 -0.54
CA GLN A 12 15.19 -20.21 0.47
C GLN A 12 14.59 -20.19 1.88
N GLY A 13 13.30 -20.51 2.05
CA GLY A 13 12.62 -20.60 3.33
C GLY A 13 11.90 -19.32 3.77
N TYR A 14 11.79 -18.29 2.92
CA TYR A 14 10.98 -17.11 3.23
C TYR A 14 9.49 -17.44 3.24
N ASN A 15 8.80 -17.12 4.35
CA ASN A 15 7.37 -17.42 4.54
C ASN A 15 6.45 -16.21 4.31
N ARG A 16 7.01 -15.05 3.96
CA ARG A 16 6.29 -13.82 3.57
C ARG A 16 7.04 -13.13 2.44
N ILE A 17 6.46 -13.17 1.25
CA ILE A 17 7.07 -12.63 0.03
C ILE A 17 6.09 -11.62 -0.56
N PRO A 18 6.41 -10.31 -0.56
CA PRO A 18 5.51 -9.29 -1.08
C PRO A 18 5.45 -9.34 -2.61
N LEU A 19 4.23 -9.35 -3.16
CA LEU A 19 4.00 -9.12 -4.58
C LEU A 19 3.71 -7.63 -4.79
N ILE A 20 4.56 -6.97 -5.57
CA ILE A 20 4.51 -5.52 -5.76
C ILE A 20 4.21 -5.22 -7.22
N ALA A 21 3.29 -4.29 -7.43
CA ALA A 21 3.02 -3.66 -8.72
C ALA A 21 3.01 -2.14 -8.51
N GLU A 22 3.51 -1.42 -9.52
CA GLU A 22 3.52 0.03 -9.53
C GLU A 22 2.49 0.53 -10.54
N ALA A 23 1.83 1.64 -10.21
CA ALA A 23 0.82 2.28 -11.05
C ALA A 23 0.96 3.80 -10.98
N PHE A 24 0.60 4.49 -12.06
CA PHE A 24 0.54 5.94 -12.08
C PHE A 24 -0.65 6.44 -11.26
N ALA A 25 -0.41 7.47 -10.46
CA ALA A 25 -1.41 8.08 -9.59
C ALA A 25 -1.23 9.61 -9.54
N ASP A 26 -0.74 10.22 -10.63
CA ASP A 26 -0.33 11.64 -10.67
C ASP A 26 -1.48 12.62 -10.38
N LEU A 27 -2.73 12.19 -10.60
CA LEU A 27 -3.95 12.96 -10.32
C LEU A 27 -4.58 12.62 -8.97
N GLU A 28 -3.96 11.73 -8.20
CA GLU A 28 -4.47 11.31 -6.92
C GLU A 28 -3.67 11.92 -5.78
N THR A 29 -4.36 12.15 -4.68
CA THR A 29 -3.74 12.40 -3.37
C THR A 29 -3.84 11.12 -2.53
N PRO A 30 -3.03 10.96 -1.48
CA PRO A 30 -3.18 9.82 -0.58
C PRO A 30 -4.61 9.66 -0.03
N LEU A 31 -5.27 10.77 0.30
CA LEU A 31 -6.66 10.76 0.76
C LEU A 31 -7.64 10.32 -0.34
N SER A 32 -7.49 10.80 -1.58
CA SER A 32 -8.39 10.37 -2.67
C SER A 32 -8.22 8.89 -2.99
N LEU A 33 -6.99 8.36 -2.95
CA LEU A 33 -6.72 6.92 -3.07
C LEU A 33 -7.35 6.13 -1.92
N TYR A 34 -7.19 6.59 -0.67
CA TYR A 34 -7.78 5.93 0.48
C TYR A 34 -9.30 5.80 0.33
N LEU A 35 -9.99 6.88 -0.03
CA LEU A 35 -11.43 6.84 -0.24
C LEU A 35 -11.82 5.87 -1.37
N LYS A 36 -11.09 5.86 -2.49
CA LYS A 36 -11.37 4.96 -3.62
C LYS A 36 -11.14 3.49 -3.27
N LEU A 37 -10.05 3.18 -2.57
CA LEU A 37 -9.64 1.80 -2.30
C LEU A 37 -10.32 1.21 -1.05
N ALA A 38 -10.42 1.98 0.03
CA ALA A 38 -10.89 1.48 1.32
C ALA A 38 -12.41 1.60 1.50
N GLN A 39 -13.05 2.65 0.95
CA GLN A 39 -14.48 2.88 1.16
C GLN A 39 -15.37 2.21 0.10
N SER A 40 -14.79 1.70 -0.99
CA SER A 40 -15.54 0.99 -2.02
C SER A 40 -15.98 -0.41 -1.60
N GLN A 41 -15.35 -0.99 -0.57
CA GLN A 41 -15.62 -2.34 -0.08
C GLN A 41 -15.79 -2.35 1.44
N ASN A 42 -16.86 -2.96 1.96
CA ASN A 42 -17.14 -3.12 3.40
C ASN A 42 -17.12 -1.82 4.23
N THR A 43 -17.44 -0.67 3.61
CA THR A 43 -17.59 0.63 4.29
C THR A 43 -16.38 1.03 5.14
N GLY A 44 -15.15 0.70 4.69
CA GLY A 44 -13.92 1.10 5.36
C GLY A 44 -13.63 0.37 6.67
N LYS A 45 -14.25 -0.79 6.92
CA LYS A 45 -13.93 -1.59 8.11
C LYS A 45 -12.52 -2.17 7.99
N ASN A 46 -11.72 -2.05 9.06
CA ASN A 46 -10.34 -2.55 9.15
C ASN A 46 -9.39 -1.95 8.11
N THR A 47 -9.58 -0.68 7.75
CA THR A 47 -8.68 0.06 6.86
C THR A 47 -8.01 1.21 7.59
N PHE A 48 -6.87 1.68 7.07
CA PHE A 48 -6.19 2.85 7.62
C PHE A 48 -5.49 3.66 6.53
N LEU A 49 -5.29 4.94 6.82
CA LEU A 49 -4.39 5.84 6.08
C LEU A 49 -3.40 6.41 7.10
N LEU A 50 -2.10 6.22 6.84
CA LEU A 50 -1.02 6.81 7.63
C LEU A 50 -0.28 7.83 6.76
N GLU A 51 -0.23 9.07 7.23
CA GLU A 51 0.53 10.15 6.61
C GLU A 51 1.53 10.72 7.61
N SER A 52 2.73 11.06 7.12
CA SER A 52 3.77 11.65 7.94
C SER A 52 3.83 13.15 7.68
N VAL A 53 3.98 13.94 8.74
CA VAL A 53 4.22 15.39 8.67
C VAL A 53 5.52 15.71 9.40
N VAL A 54 6.43 16.38 8.71
CA VAL A 54 7.71 16.85 9.26
C VAL A 54 7.58 18.31 9.62
N GLY A 55 7.82 18.65 10.90
CA GLY A 55 7.77 20.03 11.39
C GLY A 55 6.39 20.69 11.36
N GLY A 56 5.32 19.92 11.18
CA GLY A 56 3.93 20.41 11.16
C GLY A 56 3.43 20.90 9.80
N GLU A 57 4.30 21.07 8.80
CA GLU A 57 3.93 21.74 7.53
C GLU A 57 4.31 20.97 6.28
N ARG A 58 5.30 20.07 6.36
CA ARG A 58 5.79 19.33 5.19
C ARG A 58 5.34 17.88 5.24
N PHE A 59 4.57 17.46 4.25
CA PHE A 59 4.24 16.04 4.08
C PHE A 59 5.51 15.22 3.79
N GLY A 60 5.59 14.06 4.44
CA GLY A 60 6.60 13.05 4.16
C GLY A 60 6.46 12.50 2.75
N ARG A 61 7.53 11.89 2.23
CA ARG A 61 7.55 11.35 0.86
C ARG A 61 6.54 10.22 0.62
N TYR A 62 6.15 9.52 1.68
CA TYR A 62 5.32 8.32 1.61
C TYR A 62 4.11 8.43 2.53
N SER A 63 2.97 7.98 2.02
CA SER A 63 1.77 7.66 2.79
C SER A 63 1.49 6.17 2.64
N PHE A 64 0.89 5.54 3.65
CA PHE A 64 0.57 4.11 3.63
C PHE A 64 -0.93 3.90 3.79
N ILE A 65 -1.51 3.09 2.91
CA ILE A 65 -2.91 2.66 2.99
C ILE A 65 -2.94 1.18 3.35
N GLY A 66 -3.63 0.85 4.43
CA GLY A 66 -3.93 -0.53 4.81
C GLY A 66 -5.34 -0.90 4.40
N LEU A 67 -5.47 -2.04 3.73
CA LEU A 67 -6.74 -2.64 3.33
C LEU A 67 -6.98 -3.93 4.12
N PRO A 68 -8.23 -4.44 4.17
CA PRO A 68 -8.54 -5.67 4.88
C PRO A 68 -7.79 -6.86 4.24
N ALA A 69 -7.41 -7.83 5.08
CA ALA A 69 -6.78 -9.08 4.65
C ALA A 69 -7.79 -10.07 4.04
#